data_AF-A0AA87MMK9-F1
#
_entry.id   AF-A0AA87MMK9-F1
#
_cell.length_a   1.000
_cell.length_b   1.000
_cell.length_c   1.000
_cell.angle_alpha   90.00
_cell.angle_beta   90.00
_cell.angle_gamma   90.00
#
_symmetry.space_group_name_H-M   'P 1'
#
loop_
_entity.id
_entity.type
_entity.pdbx_description
1 polymer ?
#
loop_
_entity_poly.entity_id
_entity_poly.type
_entity_poly.pdbx_seq_one_letter_code
_entity_poly.pdbx_strand_id
1 'polypeptide(L)'
;MKTFVRKILYWLRQYQYYFFLYSWNKNTHKSEYSYQPLISILVPVYNTRKRYLEEMVRSVEMQTYKNWELILLDDASPDESPGNYLKERCKTDSRIRYFRSDKNEGISLATRKAFECAGGEYVAFLDHDDRLSKNALSIVLEALQEEKNRPEFLYSDEIFQSKIPGVFSLSTKPEFSPEKLISYNYICHFVIVSKNLIYRMGGIREGYDGSQDHEFALRACRYTDRIRRLPYFLYVWRLHGESFSRQKAKICEESSKRAILEYYKDRREEVEKIVPGYYPFTYHPIRRLKSNKLISVVVLDIEAILGNGFQDIYEMIRLTPSDFHLEIFLSVGKNQTKFEIPRSVLKEFQGRVRFKIFEFSSSDLYAKNINSIVSDAQGSYVLFWNPCFKPKNENWLYELLQHAQSSGIGAVCPVIFNQKNELIYSSLLLGKGGFIGIAGNGVTVAGAKIWSGEFVEKNVSAISRNVFLVSRKNWDLLNGLDESFQSDYWDVDFSLRLLEENFRIVSNPFSSFVSSYTLKRSFQEYDSKYKIGRSDRKLLIRKWGGLLESDRFYSPHSDLLGSDMYPRNFFHSLQYKIYRRKWSLN
;
A
#
# COMPACT_ATOMS: atom_id res chain seq x y z
N MET A 1 18.68 5.31 -28.72
CA MET A 1 19.53 4.26 -28.09
C MET A 1 19.23 4.03 -26.60
N LYS A 2 19.33 5.03 -25.70
CA LYS A 2 19.09 4.87 -24.24
C LYS A 2 17.70 4.29 -23.87
N THR A 3 16.63 4.71 -24.54
CA THR A 3 15.25 4.23 -24.26
C THR A 3 15.04 2.77 -24.68
N PHE A 4 15.65 2.34 -25.78
CA PHE A 4 15.57 0.96 -26.28
C PHE A 4 16.28 -0.01 -25.34
N VAL A 5 17.51 0.33 -24.91
CA VAL A 5 18.27 -0.45 -23.92
C VAL A 5 17.50 -0.55 -22.59
N ARG A 6 16.89 0.54 -22.11
CA ARG A 6 16.05 0.52 -20.90
C ARG A 6 14.86 -0.43 -21.02
N LYS A 7 14.19 -0.48 -22.18
CA LYS A 7 13.06 -1.40 -22.43
C LYS A 7 13.51 -2.86 -22.46
N ILE A 8 14.65 -3.16 -23.09
CA ILE A 8 15.23 -4.51 -23.10
C ILE A 8 15.60 -4.95 -21.68
N LEU A 9 16.28 -4.10 -20.91
CA LEU A 9 16.65 -4.41 -19.53
C LEU A 9 15.42 -4.62 -18.64
N TYR A 10 14.36 -3.81 -18.82
CA TYR A 10 13.08 -4.02 -18.14
C TYR A 10 12.48 -5.39 -18.50
N TRP A 11 12.44 -5.75 -19.78
CA TRP A 11 11.92 -7.03 -20.26
C TRP A 11 12.74 -8.21 -19.73
N LEU A 12 14.07 -8.15 -19.79
CA LEU A 12 14.94 -9.18 -19.22
C LEU A 12 14.73 -9.36 -17.71
N ARG A 13 14.53 -8.27 -16.97
CA ARG A 13 14.21 -8.33 -15.52
C ARG A 13 12.87 -8.99 -15.24
N GLN A 14 11.83 -8.69 -16.04
CA GLN A 14 10.52 -9.34 -15.93
C GLN A 14 10.64 -10.86 -16.12
N TYR A 15 11.40 -11.31 -17.10
CA TYR A 15 11.66 -12.73 -17.34
C TYR A 15 12.50 -13.38 -16.24
N GLN A 16 13.53 -12.69 -15.73
CA GLN A 16 14.30 -13.16 -14.58
C GLN A 16 13.40 -13.37 -13.35
N TYR A 17 12.52 -12.42 -13.04
CA TYR A 17 11.54 -12.54 -11.95
C TYR A 17 10.59 -13.72 -12.17
N TYR A 18 10.03 -13.85 -13.38
CA TYR A 18 9.14 -14.95 -13.72
C TYR A 18 9.84 -16.31 -13.54
N PHE A 19 11.00 -16.52 -14.16
CA PHE A 19 11.71 -17.80 -14.06
C PHE A 19 12.30 -18.06 -12.68
N PHE A 20 12.76 -17.04 -11.96
CA PHE A 20 13.35 -17.23 -10.63
C PHE A 20 12.30 -17.53 -9.56
N LEU A 21 11.17 -16.81 -9.55
CA LEU A 21 10.07 -17.06 -8.60
C LEU A 21 9.26 -18.31 -8.97
N TYR A 22 9.16 -18.65 -10.26
CA TYR A 22 8.32 -19.75 -10.75
C TYR A 22 9.11 -21.03 -11.11
N SER A 23 10.44 -21.01 -11.04
CA SER A 23 11.26 -22.26 -11.13
C SER A 23 11.06 -23.18 -9.93
N TRP A 24 10.34 -22.73 -8.89
CA TRP A 24 9.78 -23.64 -7.90
C TRP A 24 8.59 -24.39 -8.48
N ASN A 25 8.90 -25.37 -9.34
CA ASN A 25 8.19 -26.65 -9.37
C ASN A 25 8.32 -27.27 -7.97
N LYS A 26 7.64 -26.67 -7.00
CA LYS A 26 7.35 -27.32 -5.74
C LYS A 26 6.37 -28.41 -6.16
N ASN A 27 6.90 -29.60 -6.45
CA ASN A 27 6.16 -30.84 -6.41
C ASN A 27 5.56 -30.89 -5.00
N THR A 28 4.42 -30.23 -4.80
CA THR A 28 3.65 -30.25 -3.58
C THR A 28 2.87 -31.56 -3.58
N HIS A 29 3.60 -32.66 -3.72
CA HIS A 29 3.24 -33.93 -3.13
C HIS A 29 3.54 -33.82 -1.63
N LYS A 30 2.93 -32.84 -0.94
CA LYS A 30 2.75 -32.97 0.50
C LYS A 30 1.63 -33.98 0.65
N SER A 31 1.97 -35.14 1.20
CA SER A 31 1.04 -36.11 1.74
C SER A 31 -0.08 -35.36 2.50
N GLU A 32 -1.31 -35.52 2.00
CA GLU A 32 -2.62 -35.06 2.47
C GLU A 32 -2.66 -33.80 3.36
N TYR A 33 -3.17 -32.70 2.80
CA TYR A 33 -3.64 -31.55 3.58
C TYR A 33 -4.79 -31.96 4.51
N SER A 34 -4.81 -31.50 5.76
CA SER A 34 -5.86 -31.86 6.73
C SER A 34 -7.17 -31.14 6.47
N TYR A 35 -7.12 -29.90 5.99
CA TYR A 35 -8.30 -29.12 5.62
C TYR A 35 -8.39 -29.01 4.10
N GLN A 36 -9.45 -29.57 3.50
CA GLN A 36 -9.66 -29.67 2.05
C GLN A 36 -11.05 -29.17 1.65
N PRO A 37 -11.33 -27.86 1.78
CA PRO A 37 -12.64 -27.29 1.50
C PRO A 37 -12.98 -27.38 0.01
N LEU A 38 -14.27 -27.57 -0.30
CA LEU A 38 -14.76 -27.38 -1.66
C LEU A 38 -14.64 -25.90 -2.04
N ILE A 39 -14.00 -25.62 -3.19
CA ILE A 39 -13.92 -24.27 -3.76
C ILE A 39 -14.90 -24.15 -4.94
N SER A 40 -15.90 -23.29 -4.82
CA SER A 40 -16.82 -22.96 -5.92
C SER A 40 -16.25 -21.82 -6.74
N ILE A 41 -15.95 -22.06 -8.02
CA ILE A 41 -15.45 -21.06 -8.94
C ILE A 41 -16.63 -20.48 -9.70
N LEU A 42 -16.92 -19.20 -9.50
CA LEU A 42 -18.02 -18.50 -10.15
C LEU A 42 -17.51 -17.74 -11.37
N VAL A 43 -18.16 -17.97 -12.51
CA VAL A 43 -17.82 -17.32 -13.78
C VAL A 43 -19.09 -16.76 -14.42
N PRO A 44 -19.38 -15.46 -14.28
CA PRO A 44 -20.37 -14.80 -15.13
C PRO A 44 -19.85 -14.76 -16.57
N VAL A 45 -20.69 -15.10 -17.54
CA VAL A 45 -20.34 -15.18 -18.96
C VAL A 45 -21.24 -14.23 -19.75
N TYR A 46 -20.66 -13.37 -20.58
CA TYR A 46 -21.44 -12.55 -21.50
C TYR A 46 -20.63 -12.21 -22.76
N ASN A 47 -21.13 -12.62 -23.93
CA ASN A 47 -20.54 -12.33 -25.23
C ASN A 47 -19.03 -12.67 -25.31
N THR A 48 -18.63 -13.75 -24.64
CA THR A 48 -17.24 -14.18 -24.55
C THR A 48 -16.81 -14.86 -25.84
N ARG A 49 -15.63 -14.50 -26.35
CA ARG A 49 -15.03 -15.22 -27.48
C ARG A 49 -14.81 -16.69 -27.10
N LYS A 50 -15.37 -17.62 -27.87
CA LYS A 50 -15.29 -19.08 -27.61
C LYS A 50 -13.89 -19.56 -27.22
N ARG A 51 -12.85 -19.20 -27.98
CA ARG A 51 -11.45 -19.58 -27.68
C ARG A 51 -11.01 -19.16 -26.28
N TYR A 52 -11.47 -18.00 -25.79
CA TYR A 52 -11.06 -17.48 -24.49
C TYR A 52 -11.72 -18.26 -23.35
N LEU A 53 -13.00 -18.59 -23.53
CA LEU A 53 -13.75 -19.42 -22.60
C LEU A 53 -13.19 -20.85 -22.53
N GLU A 54 -12.86 -21.45 -23.68
CA GLU A 54 -12.24 -22.78 -23.74
C GLU A 54 -10.91 -22.84 -22.98
N GLU A 55 -10.04 -21.84 -23.18
CA GLU A 55 -8.78 -21.75 -22.45
C GLU A 55 -8.98 -21.55 -20.94
N MET A 56 -10.01 -20.78 -20.54
CA MET A 56 -10.36 -20.55 -19.14
C MET A 56 -10.84 -21.86 -18.50
N VAL A 57 -11.82 -22.55 -19.10
CA VAL A 57 -12.33 -23.84 -18.61
C VAL A 57 -11.20 -24.86 -18.48
N ARG A 58 -10.36 -24.98 -19.52
CA ARG A 58 -9.20 -25.89 -19.48
C ARG A 58 -8.23 -25.54 -18.35
N SER A 59 -8.05 -24.25 -18.04
CA SER A 59 -7.16 -23.83 -16.93
C SER A 59 -7.69 -24.26 -15.55
N VAL A 60 -9.01 -24.35 -15.38
CA VAL A 60 -9.66 -24.87 -14.17
C VAL A 60 -9.55 -26.40 -14.12
N GLU A 61 -9.81 -27.09 -15.23
CA GLU A 61 -9.70 -28.55 -15.31
C GLU A 61 -8.28 -29.07 -14.97
N MET A 62 -7.27 -28.30 -15.38
CA MET A 62 -5.85 -28.60 -15.13
C MET A 62 -5.37 -28.30 -13.71
N GLN A 63 -6.21 -27.76 -12.82
CA GLN A 63 -5.81 -27.48 -11.44
C GLN A 63 -5.36 -28.76 -10.72
N THR A 64 -4.28 -28.66 -9.95
CA THR A 64 -3.73 -29.80 -9.21
C THR A 64 -4.59 -30.20 -8.01
N TYR A 65 -5.21 -29.24 -7.33
CA TYR A 65 -6.27 -29.50 -6.36
C TYR A 65 -7.56 -29.89 -7.10
N LYS A 66 -8.26 -30.95 -6.62
CA LYS A 66 -9.39 -31.56 -7.35
C LYS A 66 -10.76 -31.32 -6.74
N ASN A 67 -10.83 -30.88 -5.47
CA ASN A 67 -12.09 -30.60 -4.78
C ASN A 67 -12.57 -29.18 -5.08
N TRP A 68 -13.07 -28.99 -6.30
CA TRP A 68 -13.65 -27.75 -6.80
C TRP A 68 -14.91 -28.04 -7.62
N GLU A 69 -15.76 -27.03 -7.75
CA GLU A 69 -16.83 -26.97 -8.76
C GLU A 69 -16.71 -25.68 -9.57
N LEU A 70 -17.14 -25.71 -10.83
CA LEU A 70 -17.12 -24.58 -11.74
C LEU A 70 -18.55 -24.22 -12.12
N ILE A 71 -19.02 -23.07 -11.68
CA ILE A 71 -20.38 -22.58 -11.90
C ILE A 71 -20.32 -21.43 -12.90
N LEU A 72 -20.84 -21.69 -14.09
CA LEU A 72 -20.89 -20.74 -15.19
C LEU A 72 -22.32 -20.25 -15.34
N LEU A 73 -22.51 -18.94 -15.29
CA LEU A 73 -23.81 -18.33 -15.55
C LEU A 73 -23.71 -17.37 -16.74
N ASP A 74 -24.32 -17.78 -17.85
CA ASP A 74 -24.41 -17.01 -19.09
C ASP A 74 -25.55 -15.98 -19.01
N ASP A 75 -25.18 -14.71 -18.98
CA ASP A 75 -26.07 -13.55 -18.83
C ASP A 75 -26.70 -13.16 -20.18
N ALA A 76 -27.33 -14.16 -20.81
CA ALA A 76 -27.98 -14.09 -22.12
C ALA A 76 -27.06 -13.64 -23.27
N SER A 77 -25.92 -14.32 -23.44
CA SER A 77 -25.02 -14.08 -24.58
C SER A 77 -25.74 -14.23 -25.93
N PRO A 78 -25.60 -13.26 -26.84
CA PRO A 78 -26.20 -13.34 -28.19
C PRO A 78 -25.61 -14.48 -29.03
N ASP A 79 -24.30 -14.72 -28.91
CA ASP A 79 -23.65 -15.88 -29.53
C ASP A 79 -23.87 -17.13 -28.66
N GLU A 80 -24.50 -18.15 -29.25
CA GLU A 80 -24.72 -19.44 -28.59
C GLU A 80 -23.49 -20.35 -28.63
N SER A 81 -22.50 -20.06 -29.48
CA SER A 81 -21.33 -20.93 -29.67
C SER A 81 -20.55 -21.25 -28.39
N PRO A 82 -20.32 -20.29 -27.46
CA PRO A 82 -19.65 -20.56 -26.19
C PRO A 82 -20.56 -21.37 -25.24
N GLY A 83 -21.87 -21.05 -25.20
CA GLY A 83 -22.85 -21.78 -24.39
C GLY A 83 -22.99 -23.25 -24.81
N ASN A 84 -22.99 -23.53 -26.12
CA ASN A 84 -23.02 -24.91 -26.64
C ASN A 84 -21.76 -25.69 -26.25
N TYR A 85 -20.58 -25.07 -26.26
CA TYR A 85 -19.37 -25.69 -25.73
C TYR A 85 -19.50 -26.03 -24.24
N LEU A 86 -20.04 -25.12 -23.42
CA LEU A 86 -20.22 -25.37 -21.98
C LEU A 86 -21.21 -26.50 -21.70
N LYS A 87 -22.32 -26.59 -22.44
CA LYS A 87 -23.27 -27.71 -22.35
C LYS A 87 -22.60 -29.06 -22.59
N GLU A 88 -21.74 -29.16 -23.60
CA GLU A 88 -20.99 -30.38 -23.87
C GLU A 88 -19.99 -30.71 -22.75
N ARG A 89 -19.29 -29.69 -22.19
CA ARG A 89 -18.40 -29.93 -21.05
C ARG A 89 -19.13 -30.47 -19.83
N CYS A 90 -20.32 -29.93 -19.51
CA CYS A 90 -21.14 -30.40 -18.38
C CYS A 90 -21.51 -31.89 -18.49
N LYS A 91 -21.63 -32.44 -19.70
CA LYS A 91 -21.88 -33.88 -19.90
C LYS A 91 -20.67 -34.75 -19.57
N THR A 92 -19.46 -34.18 -19.62
CA THR A 92 -18.19 -34.92 -19.47
C THR A 92 -17.51 -34.72 -18.12
N ASP A 93 -17.79 -33.62 -17.41
CA ASP A 93 -17.28 -33.36 -16.07
C ASP A 93 -18.42 -32.79 -15.20
N SER A 94 -18.90 -33.59 -14.25
CA SER A 94 -20.04 -33.25 -13.39
C SER A 94 -19.75 -32.10 -12.41
N ARG A 95 -18.48 -31.71 -12.25
CA ARG A 95 -18.08 -30.54 -11.46
C ARG A 95 -18.34 -29.23 -12.19
N ILE A 96 -18.57 -29.28 -13.51
CA ILE A 96 -18.87 -28.12 -14.34
C ILE A 96 -20.40 -28.00 -14.48
N ARG A 97 -20.93 -26.85 -14.07
CA ARG A 97 -22.37 -26.55 -14.07
C ARG A 97 -22.60 -25.28 -14.86
N TYR A 98 -23.44 -25.37 -15.88
CA TYR A 98 -23.79 -24.27 -16.77
C TYR A 98 -25.25 -23.89 -16.60
N PHE A 99 -25.49 -22.60 -16.46
CA PHE A 99 -26.80 -21.98 -16.39
C PHE A 99 -26.85 -20.81 -17.38
N ARG A 100 -28.05 -20.44 -17.81
CA ARG A 100 -28.27 -19.31 -18.72
C ARG A 100 -29.47 -18.50 -18.24
N SER A 101 -29.31 -17.18 -18.16
CA SER A 101 -30.40 -16.24 -17.92
C SER A 101 -31.22 -16.00 -19.19
N ASP A 102 -32.50 -15.67 -19.02
CA ASP A 102 -33.40 -15.34 -20.14
C ASP A 102 -33.08 -13.99 -20.78
N LYS A 103 -32.51 -13.06 -20.00
CA LYS A 103 -32.12 -11.71 -20.42
C LYS A 103 -30.80 -11.32 -19.75
N ASN A 104 -30.13 -10.32 -20.32
CA ASN A 104 -28.93 -9.73 -19.73
C ASN A 104 -29.33 -8.84 -18.56
N GLU A 105 -28.82 -9.15 -17.36
CA GLU A 105 -29.13 -8.42 -16.12
C GLU A 105 -27.89 -7.82 -15.45
N GLY A 106 -26.72 -7.96 -16.07
CA GLY A 106 -25.47 -7.41 -15.58
C GLY A 106 -24.67 -8.40 -14.74
N ILE A 107 -23.36 -8.13 -14.68
CA ILE A 107 -22.37 -9.02 -14.05
C ILE A 107 -22.65 -9.25 -12.56
N SER A 108 -23.17 -8.25 -11.84
CA SER A 108 -23.46 -8.39 -10.42
C SER A 108 -24.57 -9.41 -10.14
N LEU A 109 -25.68 -9.34 -10.88
CA LEU A 109 -26.79 -10.28 -10.71
C LEU A 109 -26.42 -11.67 -11.23
N ALA A 110 -25.68 -11.73 -12.34
CA ALA A 110 -25.19 -13.00 -12.86
C ALA A 110 -24.30 -13.72 -11.83
N THR A 111 -23.40 -12.98 -11.18
CA THR A 111 -22.54 -13.54 -10.14
C THR A 111 -23.33 -13.95 -8.90
N ARG A 112 -24.39 -13.20 -8.52
CA ARG A 112 -25.27 -13.59 -7.42
C ARG A 112 -26.00 -14.91 -7.69
N LYS A 113 -26.62 -15.05 -8.87
CA LYS A 113 -27.30 -16.29 -9.26
C LYS A 113 -26.33 -17.48 -9.30
N ALA A 114 -25.09 -17.27 -9.76
CA ALA A 114 -24.04 -18.28 -9.69
C ALA A 114 -23.69 -18.65 -8.23
N PHE A 115 -23.61 -17.66 -7.33
CA PHE A 115 -23.33 -17.87 -5.91
C PHE A 115 -24.45 -18.63 -5.18
N GLU A 116 -25.72 -18.43 -5.53
CA GLU A 116 -26.85 -19.17 -4.96
C GLU A 116 -26.75 -20.69 -5.25
N CYS A 117 -26.13 -21.05 -6.37
CA CYS A 117 -25.86 -22.42 -6.75
C CYS A 117 -24.60 -23.02 -6.09
N ALA A 118 -23.77 -22.22 -5.43
CA ALA A 118 -22.46 -22.63 -4.91
C ALA A 118 -22.55 -23.47 -3.64
N GLY A 119 -21.95 -24.66 -3.63
CA GLY A 119 -21.86 -25.56 -2.49
C GLY A 119 -20.57 -25.43 -1.67
N GLY A 120 -19.55 -24.74 -2.18
CA GLY A 120 -18.23 -24.65 -1.57
C GLY A 120 -18.17 -23.78 -0.31
N GLU A 121 -17.25 -24.12 0.59
CA GLU A 121 -16.93 -23.31 1.78
C GLU A 121 -16.17 -22.04 1.40
N TYR A 122 -15.46 -22.08 0.28
CA TYR A 122 -14.80 -20.94 -0.33
C TYR A 122 -15.32 -20.71 -1.75
N VAL A 123 -15.37 -19.44 -2.13
CA VAL A 123 -15.83 -18.97 -3.43
C VAL A 123 -14.70 -18.25 -4.13
N ALA A 124 -14.35 -18.67 -5.33
CA ALA A 124 -13.38 -18.01 -6.19
C ALA A 124 -14.13 -17.26 -7.30
N PHE A 125 -13.81 -15.98 -7.50
CA PHE A 125 -14.38 -15.16 -8.58
C PHE A 125 -13.42 -15.16 -9.76
N LEU A 126 -13.83 -15.69 -10.92
CA LEU A 126 -12.98 -15.78 -12.10
C LEU A 126 -13.67 -15.21 -13.33
N ASP A 127 -12.97 -14.34 -14.05
CA ASP A 127 -13.47 -13.77 -15.30
C ASP A 127 -13.43 -14.80 -16.43
N HIS A 128 -14.47 -14.79 -17.27
CA HIS A 128 -14.67 -15.75 -18.36
C HIS A 128 -13.55 -15.73 -19.41
N ASP A 129 -12.73 -14.68 -19.41
CA ASP A 129 -11.60 -14.44 -20.30
C ASP A 129 -10.27 -14.32 -19.55
N ASP A 130 -10.16 -14.83 -18.33
CA ASP A 130 -8.87 -15.01 -17.63
C ASP A 130 -8.47 -16.48 -17.56
N ARG A 131 -7.21 -16.77 -17.19
CA ARG A 131 -6.70 -18.15 -17.08
C ARG A 131 -6.01 -18.36 -15.74
N LEU A 132 -6.27 -19.48 -15.09
CA LEU A 132 -5.58 -19.87 -13.87
C LEU A 132 -4.20 -20.48 -14.17
N SER A 133 -3.26 -20.19 -13.29
CA SER A 133 -2.00 -20.94 -13.20
C SER A 133 -2.28 -22.35 -12.67
N LYS A 134 -1.52 -23.36 -13.14
CA LYS A 134 -1.75 -24.79 -12.87
C LYS A 134 -1.92 -25.17 -11.39
N ASN A 135 -1.27 -24.43 -10.48
CA ASN A 135 -1.26 -24.71 -9.04
C ASN A 135 -2.05 -23.68 -8.23
N ALA A 136 -2.88 -22.83 -8.86
CA ALA A 136 -3.57 -21.74 -8.20
C ALA A 136 -4.37 -22.19 -6.98
N LEU A 137 -5.24 -23.19 -7.16
CA LEU A 137 -6.07 -23.70 -6.06
C LEU A 137 -5.26 -24.44 -4.99
N SER A 138 -4.16 -25.10 -5.36
CA SER A 138 -3.28 -25.77 -4.40
C SER A 138 -2.50 -24.79 -3.52
N ILE A 139 -2.13 -23.62 -4.06
CA ILE A 139 -1.51 -22.53 -3.30
C ILE A 139 -2.54 -21.90 -2.34
N VAL A 140 -3.78 -21.71 -2.79
CA VAL A 140 -4.89 -21.32 -1.91
C VAL A 140 -5.03 -22.33 -0.78
N LEU A 141 -5.08 -23.62 -1.09
CA LEU A 141 -5.18 -24.69 -0.10
C LEU A 141 -4.05 -24.65 0.94
N GLU A 142 -2.79 -24.45 0.53
CA GLU A 142 -1.64 -24.32 1.44
C GLU A 142 -1.85 -23.15 2.43
N ALA A 143 -2.42 -22.04 1.97
CA ALA A 143 -2.70 -20.88 2.82
C ALA A 143 -3.87 -21.06 3.81
N LEU A 144 -4.73 -22.08 3.61
CA LEU A 144 -5.90 -22.35 4.45
C LEU A 144 -5.64 -23.32 5.60
N GLN A 145 -4.44 -23.90 5.69
CA GLN A 145 -4.15 -24.97 6.65
C GLN A 145 -4.07 -24.49 8.10
N GLU A 146 -3.68 -23.24 8.33
CA GLU A 146 -3.57 -22.68 9.67
C GLU A 146 -4.94 -22.27 10.21
N GLU A 147 -5.58 -23.12 11.03
CA GLU A 147 -6.96 -22.91 11.51
C GLU A 147 -7.16 -21.59 12.26
N LYS A 148 -6.26 -21.23 13.18
CA LYS A 148 -6.40 -20.03 14.03
C LYS A 148 -6.39 -18.72 13.22
N ASN A 149 -5.57 -18.66 12.17
CA ASN A 149 -5.38 -17.49 11.33
C ASN A 149 -5.83 -17.73 9.88
N ARG A 150 -6.79 -18.65 9.69
CA ARG A 150 -7.26 -19.03 8.35
C ARG A 150 -7.83 -17.78 7.66
N PRO A 151 -7.33 -17.43 6.47
CA PRO A 151 -7.79 -16.23 5.78
C PRO A 151 -9.23 -16.40 5.28
N GLU A 152 -9.98 -15.31 5.35
CA GLU A 152 -11.35 -15.24 4.82
C GLU A 152 -11.42 -14.56 3.46
N PHE A 153 -10.40 -13.79 3.09
CA PHE A 153 -10.27 -13.16 1.79
C PHE A 153 -8.83 -13.30 1.30
N LEU A 154 -8.63 -13.90 0.13
CA LEU A 154 -7.34 -14.10 -0.49
C LEU A 154 -7.29 -13.41 -1.85
N TYR A 155 -6.16 -12.79 -2.16
CA TYR A 155 -5.87 -12.22 -3.46
C TYR A 155 -4.44 -12.52 -3.86
N SER A 156 -4.11 -12.42 -5.15
CA SER A 156 -2.78 -12.78 -5.65
C SER A 156 -2.16 -11.76 -6.57
N ASP A 157 -0.86 -11.93 -6.81
CA ASP A 157 -0.18 -11.27 -7.93
C ASP A 157 -0.75 -11.77 -9.27
N GLU A 158 -0.55 -11.01 -10.33
CA GLU A 158 -1.19 -11.21 -11.64
C GLU A 158 -0.22 -11.04 -12.82
N ILE A 159 -0.57 -11.66 -13.95
CA ILE A 159 0.16 -11.49 -15.21
C ILE A 159 -0.77 -10.82 -16.21
N PHE A 160 -0.41 -9.64 -16.68
CA PHE A 160 -1.07 -9.01 -17.83
C PHE A 160 -0.54 -9.60 -19.11
N GLN A 161 -1.40 -10.22 -19.90
CA GLN A 161 -1.07 -10.72 -21.22
C GLN A 161 -1.58 -9.77 -22.30
N SER A 162 -0.66 -9.28 -23.15
CA SER A 162 -1.01 -8.48 -24.32
C SER A 162 -1.62 -9.33 -25.44
N LYS A 163 -2.27 -8.66 -26.41
CA LYS A 163 -2.66 -9.29 -27.68
C LYS A 163 -1.46 -9.75 -28.51
N ILE A 164 -0.29 -9.16 -28.31
CA ILE A 164 0.94 -9.55 -28.99
C ILE A 164 1.47 -10.83 -28.32
N PRO A 165 1.60 -11.94 -29.06
CA PRO A 165 2.11 -13.19 -28.50
C PRO A 165 3.46 -13.02 -27.80
N GLY A 166 3.62 -13.62 -26.62
CA GLY A 166 4.85 -13.55 -25.83
C GLY A 166 5.07 -12.25 -25.05
N VAL A 167 4.21 -11.24 -25.20
CA VAL A 167 4.33 -9.99 -24.45
C VAL A 167 3.46 -10.03 -23.19
N PHE A 168 4.10 -9.95 -22.03
CA PHE A 168 3.44 -9.87 -20.73
C PHE A 168 4.05 -8.79 -19.83
N SER A 169 3.27 -8.35 -18.84
CA SER A 169 3.76 -7.59 -17.69
C SER A 169 3.35 -8.35 -16.43
N LEU A 170 4.27 -8.50 -15.50
CA LEU A 170 3.92 -8.97 -14.17
C LEU A 170 3.33 -7.77 -13.38
N SER A 171 2.56 -8.08 -12.35
CA SER A 171 2.07 -7.12 -11.37
C SER A 171 2.06 -7.79 -9.99
N THR A 172 3.04 -7.39 -9.17
CA THR A 172 3.10 -7.80 -7.77
C THR A 172 2.38 -6.77 -6.92
N LYS A 173 1.55 -7.24 -6.00
CA LYS A 173 0.77 -6.39 -5.11
C LYS A 173 1.49 -6.25 -3.77
N PRO A 174 1.21 -5.24 -2.94
CA PRO A 174 1.66 -5.25 -1.54
C PRO A 174 0.77 -6.17 -0.69
N GLU A 175 1.14 -6.41 0.58
CA GLU A 175 0.18 -6.84 1.59
C GLU A 175 -1.03 -5.88 1.70
N PHE A 176 -2.10 -6.34 2.35
CA PHE A 176 -3.38 -5.67 2.30
C PHE A 176 -3.30 -4.21 2.77
N SER A 177 -3.60 -3.27 1.87
CA SER A 177 -3.56 -1.85 2.13
C SER A 177 -4.93 -1.21 1.87
N PRO A 178 -5.75 -1.00 2.92
CA PRO A 178 -7.02 -0.30 2.76
C PRO A 178 -6.88 1.10 2.16
N GLU A 179 -5.86 1.87 2.54
CA GLU A 179 -5.62 3.21 1.95
C GLU A 179 -5.34 3.14 0.45
N LYS A 180 -4.59 2.12 0.01
CA LYS A 180 -4.36 1.88 -1.42
C LYS A 180 -5.62 1.40 -2.13
N LEU A 181 -6.41 0.55 -1.48
CA LEU A 181 -7.68 0.06 -2.02
C LEU A 181 -8.67 1.21 -2.25
N ILE A 182 -8.77 2.16 -1.30
CA ILE A 182 -9.60 3.36 -1.45
C ILE A 182 -9.11 4.22 -2.62
N SER A 183 -7.79 4.35 -2.81
CA SER A 183 -7.23 5.09 -3.93
C SER A 183 -7.59 4.46 -5.28
N TYR A 184 -7.56 3.13 -5.39
CA TYR A 184 -8.03 2.36 -6.55
C TYR A 184 -8.07 0.86 -6.23
N ASN A 185 -8.85 0.10 -7.02
CA ASN A 185 -8.87 -1.36 -6.90
C ASN A 185 -7.55 -2.00 -7.36
N TYR A 186 -6.58 -2.13 -6.46
CA TYR A 186 -5.32 -2.83 -6.73
C TYR A 186 -5.40 -4.35 -6.55
N ILE A 187 -6.50 -4.85 -5.97
CA ILE A 187 -6.73 -6.28 -5.74
C ILE A 187 -7.15 -6.96 -7.05
N CYS A 188 -8.07 -6.32 -7.79
CA CYS A 188 -8.57 -6.77 -9.10
C CYS A 188 -9.15 -8.19 -9.07
N HIS A 189 -8.86 -9.00 -10.09
CA HIS A 189 -9.54 -10.26 -10.39
C HIS A 189 -8.97 -11.43 -9.56
N PHE A 190 -9.65 -12.57 -9.66
CA PHE A 190 -9.27 -13.83 -9.02
C PHE A 190 -9.04 -13.70 -7.51
N VAL A 191 -10.10 -13.33 -6.81
CA VAL A 191 -10.16 -13.36 -5.34
C VAL A 191 -10.86 -14.62 -4.86
N ILE A 192 -10.41 -15.15 -3.72
CA ILE A 192 -11.00 -16.32 -3.07
C ILE A 192 -11.50 -15.88 -1.69
N VAL A 193 -12.77 -16.15 -1.41
CA VAL A 193 -13.47 -15.56 -0.27
C VAL A 193 -14.24 -16.65 0.45
N SER A 194 -14.17 -16.69 1.77
CA SER A 194 -14.97 -17.63 2.54
C SER A 194 -16.46 -17.33 2.34
N LYS A 195 -17.26 -18.37 2.17
CA LYS A 195 -18.71 -18.23 2.01
C LYS A 195 -19.36 -17.58 3.24
N ASN A 196 -18.81 -17.81 4.43
CA ASN A 196 -19.24 -17.16 5.66
C ASN A 196 -19.06 -15.63 5.59
N LEU A 197 -17.89 -15.14 5.16
CA LEU A 197 -17.66 -13.71 5.00
C LEU A 197 -18.66 -13.08 4.00
N ILE A 198 -18.93 -13.75 2.88
CA ILE A 198 -19.93 -13.29 1.90
C ILE A 198 -21.30 -13.12 2.56
N TYR A 199 -21.74 -14.08 3.37
CA TYR A 199 -22.99 -13.97 4.12
C TYR A 199 -22.98 -12.83 5.14
N ARG A 200 -21.90 -12.68 5.92
CA ARG A 200 -21.76 -11.57 6.88
C ARG A 200 -21.81 -10.20 6.21
N MET A 201 -21.30 -10.08 5.00
CA MET A 201 -21.37 -8.85 4.19
C MET A 201 -22.77 -8.56 3.62
N GLY A 202 -23.71 -9.51 3.69
CA GLY A 202 -25.04 -9.42 3.08
C GLY A 202 -25.08 -9.85 1.60
N GLY A 203 -24.16 -10.70 1.16
CA GLY A 203 -24.15 -11.28 -0.19
C GLY A 203 -23.58 -10.37 -1.29
N ILE A 204 -23.85 -10.73 -2.54
CA ILE A 204 -23.40 -9.99 -3.73
C ILE A 204 -24.46 -8.93 -4.07
N ARG A 205 -24.04 -7.67 -4.27
CA ARG A 205 -24.93 -6.52 -4.45
C ARG A 205 -24.97 -6.06 -5.90
N GLU A 206 -26.13 -5.58 -6.33
CA GLU A 206 -26.32 -4.91 -7.61
C GLU A 206 -25.98 -3.42 -7.52
N GLY A 207 -25.94 -2.75 -8.68
CA GLY A 207 -25.77 -1.30 -8.78
C GLY A 207 -24.31 -0.85 -8.91
N TYR A 208 -23.36 -1.78 -8.83
CA TYR A 208 -21.92 -1.49 -8.93
C TYR A 208 -21.26 -2.03 -10.20
N ASP A 209 -22.03 -2.41 -11.22
CA ASP A 209 -21.49 -2.98 -12.46
C ASP A 209 -20.35 -2.14 -13.05
N GLY A 210 -19.26 -2.83 -13.39
CA GLY A 210 -18.01 -2.23 -13.86
C GLY A 210 -17.02 -1.88 -12.74
N SER A 211 -17.41 -1.93 -11.47
CA SER A 211 -16.53 -1.82 -10.30
C SER A 211 -17.05 -2.61 -9.10
N GLN A 212 -17.81 -3.68 -9.36
CA GLN A 212 -18.38 -4.55 -8.35
C GLN A 212 -17.29 -5.25 -7.53
N ASP A 213 -16.14 -5.51 -8.13
CA ASP A 213 -14.94 -6.04 -7.49
C ASP A 213 -14.32 -5.05 -6.49
N HIS A 214 -14.28 -3.76 -6.84
CA HIS A 214 -13.82 -2.69 -5.97
C HIS A 214 -14.75 -2.51 -4.76
N GLU A 215 -16.07 -2.47 -5.01
CA GLU A 215 -17.09 -2.45 -3.97
C GLU A 215 -16.94 -3.64 -3.03
N PHE A 216 -16.84 -4.84 -3.60
CA PHE A 216 -16.82 -6.07 -2.85
C PHE A 216 -15.58 -6.12 -1.94
N ALA A 217 -14.41 -5.73 -2.43
CA ALA A 217 -13.19 -5.65 -1.64
C ALA A 217 -13.26 -4.58 -0.53
N LEU A 218 -13.76 -3.38 -0.83
CA LEU A 218 -13.96 -2.31 0.16
C LEU A 218 -14.98 -2.69 1.23
N ARG A 219 -16.00 -3.47 0.86
CA ARG A 219 -16.96 -3.99 1.83
C ARG A 219 -16.36 -5.11 2.66
N ALA A 220 -15.64 -6.05 2.05
CA ALA A 220 -15.06 -7.20 2.75
C ALA A 220 -14.14 -6.78 3.90
N CYS A 221 -13.29 -5.76 3.70
CA CYS A 221 -12.36 -5.28 4.72
C CYS A 221 -13.01 -4.62 5.94
N ARG A 222 -14.34 -4.41 5.91
CA ARG A 222 -15.12 -3.95 7.07
C ARG A 222 -15.61 -5.10 7.95
N TYR A 223 -15.60 -6.33 7.44
CA TYR A 223 -16.12 -7.52 8.14
C TYR A 223 -15.01 -8.50 8.52
N THR A 224 -13.80 -8.33 8.01
CA THR A 224 -12.64 -9.17 8.35
C THR A 224 -11.33 -8.39 8.28
N ASP A 225 -10.40 -8.74 9.15
CA ASP A 225 -8.97 -8.41 9.10
C ASP A 225 -8.13 -9.58 8.55
N ARG A 226 -8.74 -10.76 8.33
CA ARG A 226 -8.08 -11.98 7.84
C ARG A 226 -7.96 -11.98 6.32
N ILE A 227 -7.38 -10.91 5.79
CA ILE A 227 -7.12 -10.70 4.37
C ILE A 227 -5.67 -11.06 4.09
N ARG A 228 -5.43 -11.98 3.15
CA ARG A 228 -4.08 -12.51 2.88
C ARG A 228 -3.72 -12.37 1.41
N ARG A 229 -2.57 -11.75 1.14
CA ARG A 229 -1.95 -11.82 -0.18
C ARG A 229 -1.27 -13.17 -0.37
N LEU A 230 -1.44 -13.74 -1.55
CA LEU A 230 -0.65 -14.85 -2.07
C LEU A 230 0.38 -14.26 -3.05
N PRO A 231 1.68 -14.21 -2.71
CA PRO A 231 2.72 -13.57 -3.53
C PRO A 231 3.12 -14.46 -4.72
N TYR A 232 2.13 -14.94 -5.45
CA TYR A 232 2.23 -15.85 -6.57
C TYR A 232 1.35 -15.35 -7.71
N PHE A 233 1.81 -15.53 -8.94
CA PHE A 233 1.02 -15.24 -10.13
C PHE A 233 -0.02 -16.33 -10.36
N LEU A 234 -1.20 -16.20 -9.76
CA LEU A 234 -2.21 -17.27 -9.79
C LEU A 234 -3.13 -17.21 -11.00
N TYR A 235 -3.15 -16.10 -11.73
CA TYR A 235 -3.92 -15.96 -12.95
C TYR A 235 -3.24 -15.04 -13.97
N VAL A 236 -3.68 -15.19 -15.21
CA VAL A 236 -3.29 -14.38 -16.36
C VAL A 236 -4.50 -13.56 -16.81
N TRP A 237 -4.37 -12.24 -16.68
CA TRP A 237 -5.34 -11.27 -17.17
C TRP A 237 -5.09 -10.96 -18.65
N ARG A 238 -6.03 -11.32 -19.52
CA ARG A 238 -5.93 -11.02 -20.96
C ARG A 238 -6.42 -9.61 -21.29
N LEU A 239 -5.53 -8.78 -21.85
CA LEU A 239 -5.88 -7.41 -22.24
C LEU A 239 -6.48 -7.36 -23.66
N HIS A 240 -7.76 -7.02 -23.77
CA HIS A 240 -8.42 -6.72 -25.06
C HIS A 240 -9.30 -5.47 -24.99
N GLY A 241 -9.75 -4.99 -26.16
CA GLY A 241 -10.50 -3.73 -26.29
C GLY A 241 -12.00 -3.85 -26.01
N GLU A 242 -12.49 -5.08 -25.83
CA GLU A 242 -13.91 -5.38 -25.61
C GLU A 242 -14.27 -5.46 -24.13
N SER A 243 -13.29 -5.30 -23.23
CA SER A 243 -13.53 -5.30 -21.78
C SER A 243 -14.48 -4.17 -21.37
N PHE A 244 -15.43 -4.48 -20.49
CA PHE A 244 -16.46 -3.53 -20.02
C PHE A 244 -15.86 -2.22 -19.50
N SER A 245 -14.81 -2.29 -18.68
CA SER A 245 -14.14 -1.12 -18.09
C SER A 245 -13.55 -0.14 -19.13
N ARG A 246 -13.15 -0.65 -20.30
CA ARG A 246 -12.68 0.20 -21.42
C ARG A 246 -13.82 0.84 -22.20
N GLN A 247 -14.97 0.16 -22.31
CA GLN A 247 -16.13 0.66 -23.04
C GLN A 247 -17.01 1.60 -22.20
N LYS A 248 -17.03 1.43 -20.88
CA LYS A 248 -17.95 2.10 -19.94
C LYS A 248 -17.23 2.77 -18.77
N ALA A 249 -16.07 3.35 -19.03
CA ALA A 249 -15.20 4.03 -18.05
C ALA A 249 -15.94 4.92 -17.04
N LYS A 250 -16.85 5.79 -17.52
CA LYS A 250 -17.60 6.72 -16.65
C LYS A 250 -18.48 5.99 -15.63
N ILE A 251 -19.14 4.90 -16.04
CA ILE A 251 -20.00 4.09 -15.17
C ILE A 251 -19.14 3.41 -14.09
N CYS A 252 -17.99 2.86 -14.46
CA CYS A 252 -17.03 2.28 -13.53
C CYS A 252 -16.56 3.32 -12.49
N GLU A 253 -16.24 4.54 -12.93
CA GLU A 253 -15.81 5.60 -12.01
C GLU A 253 -16.91 6.02 -11.03
N GLU A 254 -18.15 6.17 -11.49
CA GLU A 254 -19.30 6.50 -10.63
C GLU A 254 -19.57 5.38 -9.62
N SER A 255 -19.49 4.13 -10.06
CA SER A 255 -19.63 2.94 -9.20
C SER A 255 -18.55 2.89 -8.11
N SER A 256 -17.28 3.04 -8.49
CA SER A 256 -16.15 3.09 -7.55
C SER A 256 -16.27 4.23 -6.53
N LYS A 257 -16.65 5.43 -6.98
CA LYS A 257 -16.86 6.58 -6.08
C LYS A 257 -17.98 6.31 -5.07
N ARG A 258 -19.08 5.67 -5.49
CA ARG A 258 -20.17 5.27 -4.58
C ARG A 258 -19.67 4.30 -3.50
N ALA A 259 -18.92 3.27 -3.88
CA ALA A 259 -18.35 2.33 -2.92
C ALA A 259 -17.41 3.01 -1.89
N ILE A 260 -16.60 3.97 -2.34
CA ILE A 260 -15.73 4.76 -1.46
C ILE A 260 -16.55 5.61 -0.48
N LEU A 261 -17.61 6.28 -0.95
CA LEU A 261 -18.49 7.09 -0.09
C LEU A 261 -19.15 6.23 0.99
N GLU A 262 -19.60 5.03 0.65
CA GLU A 262 -20.18 4.09 1.62
C GLU A 262 -19.15 3.59 2.64
N TYR A 263 -17.92 3.28 2.19
CA TYR A 263 -16.83 2.90 3.09
C TYR A 263 -16.60 3.95 4.20
N TYR A 264 -16.60 5.24 3.85
CA TYR A 264 -16.43 6.31 4.83
C TYR A 264 -17.68 6.59 5.67
N LYS A 265 -18.87 6.52 5.06
CA LYS A 265 -20.15 6.68 5.76
C LYS A 265 -20.27 5.71 6.94
N ASP A 266 -19.91 4.45 6.73
CA ASP A 266 -19.98 3.41 7.76
C ASP A 266 -18.98 3.64 8.91
N ARG A 267 -17.91 4.39 8.64
CA ARG A 267 -16.91 4.82 9.63
C ARG A 267 -17.26 6.14 10.31
N ARG A 268 -18.39 6.76 9.96
CA ARG A 268 -18.81 8.09 10.41
C ARG A 268 -17.76 9.17 10.09
N GLU A 269 -17.09 9.01 8.95
CA GLU A 269 -16.16 9.98 8.39
C GLU A 269 -16.87 10.70 7.23
N GLU A 270 -16.99 12.03 7.30
CA GLU A 270 -17.66 12.82 6.27
C GLU A 270 -16.70 13.14 5.11
N VAL A 271 -17.06 12.68 3.91
CA VAL A 271 -16.34 13.01 2.67
C VAL A 271 -17.00 14.22 2.02
N GLU A 272 -16.26 15.30 1.85
CA GLU A 272 -16.77 16.51 1.19
C GLU A 272 -16.86 16.33 -0.33
N LYS A 273 -15.82 15.72 -0.91
CA LYS A 273 -15.76 15.40 -2.34
C LYS A 273 -14.71 14.34 -2.62
N ILE A 274 -14.83 13.66 -3.74
CA ILE A 274 -13.79 12.78 -4.29
C ILE A 274 -13.24 13.44 -5.56
N VAL A 275 -11.95 13.78 -5.55
CA VAL A 275 -11.26 14.35 -6.72
C VAL A 275 -10.41 13.28 -7.42
N PRO A 276 -10.05 13.46 -8.70
CA PRO A 276 -9.13 12.54 -9.39
C PRO A 276 -7.74 12.53 -8.73
N GLY A 277 -7.12 11.36 -8.66
CA GLY A 277 -5.74 11.21 -8.24
C GLY A 277 -4.73 11.46 -9.37
N TYR A 278 -3.47 11.05 -9.16
CA TYR A 278 -2.38 11.27 -10.12
C TYR A 278 -2.43 10.38 -11.37
N TYR A 279 -3.24 9.32 -11.36
CA TYR A 279 -3.41 8.40 -12.48
C TYR A 279 -4.89 8.28 -12.89
N PRO A 280 -5.18 7.88 -14.15
CA PRO A 280 -6.54 7.51 -14.53
C PRO A 280 -7.11 6.44 -13.59
N PHE A 281 -8.40 6.54 -13.26
CA PHE A 281 -9.09 5.63 -12.33
C PHE A 281 -8.47 5.56 -10.93
N THR A 282 -7.86 6.64 -10.46
CA THR A 282 -7.47 6.81 -9.05
C THR A 282 -8.26 7.93 -8.42
N TYR A 283 -8.54 7.79 -7.12
CA TYR A 283 -9.45 8.64 -6.38
C TYR A 283 -8.74 9.23 -5.17
N HIS A 284 -9.04 10.49 -4.88
CA HIS A 284 -8.58 11.21 -3.70
C HIS A 284 -9.80 11.76 -2.92
N PRO A 285 -10.25 11.06 -1.88
CA PRO A 285 -11.34 11.52 -1.02
C PRO A 285 -10.86 12.64 -0.09
N ILE A 286 -11.45 13.83 -0.23
CA ILE A 286 -11.27 14.96 0.66
C ILE A 286 -12.27 14.85 1.80
N ARG A 287 -11.78 14.75 3.03
CA ARG A 287 -12.62 14.55 4.22
C ARG A 287 -12.70 15.80 5.08
N ARG A 288 -13.85 15.99 5.71
CA ARG A 288 -14.02 17.05 6.70
C ARG A 288 -13.23 16.71 7.97
N LEU A 289 -12.41 17.65 8.41
CA LEU A 289 -11.66 17.49 9.66
C LEU A 289 -12.55 17.70 10.89
N LYS A 290 -12.23 16.96 11.94
CA LYS A 290 -12.69 17.19 13.33
C LYS A 290 -12.04 18.47 13.87
N SER A 291 -12.66 19.08 14.87
CA SER A 291 -12.42 20.45 15.39
C SER A 291 -11.05 20.75 16.02
N ASN A 292 -9.99 19.99 15.73
CA ASN A 292 -8.68 20.17 16.33
C ASN A 292 -7.88 21.21 15.54
N LYS A 293 -7.70 22.39 16.15
CA LYS A 293 -7.00 23.52 15.51
C LYS A 293 -5.60 23.78 16.06
N LEU A 294 -5.22 23.25 17.22
CA LEU A 294 -3.86 23.36 17.76
C LEU A 294 -3.00 22.15 17.37
N ILE A 295 -1.87 22.40 16.70
CA ILE A 295 -0.88 21.39 16.31
C ILE A 295 0.46 21.69 16.97
N SER A 296 1.05 20.66 17.56
CA SER A 296 2.38 20.70 18.15
C SER A 296 3.43 20.38 17.09
N VAL A 297 4.47 21.19 16.95
CA VAL A 297 5.54 20.98 15.99
C VAL A 297 6.86 20.82 16.72
N VAL A 298 7.48 19.64 16.63
CA VAL A 298 8.82 19.36 17.15
C VAL A 298 9.83 19.51 16.03
N VAL A 299 10.70 20.51 16.15
CA VAL A 299 11.77 20.79 15.20
C VAL A 299 13.00 19.95 15.53
N LEU A 300 13.37 19.02 14.64
CA LEU A 300 14.40 18.01 14.92
C LEU A 300 15.85 18.46 14.64
N ASP A 301 16.08 19.20 13.55
CA ASP A 301 17.42 19.54 13.06
C ASP A 301 17.60 21.07 12.89
N ILE A 302 17.33 21.84 13.94
CA ILE A 302 17.37 23.31 13.86
C ILE A 302 18.74 23.84 13.39
N GLU A 303 19.82 23.14 13.75
CA GLU A 303 21.19 23.53 13.38
C GLU A 303 21.42 23.55 11.88
N ALA A 304 20.72 22.70 11.14
CA ALA A 304 20.83 22.63 9.69
C ALA A 304 20.38 23.93 9.00
N ILE A 305 19.56 24.75 9.68
CA ILE A 305 18.97 25.98 9.14
C ILE A 305 19.37 27.26 9.87
N LEU A 306 20.24 27.18 10.90
CA LEU A 306 20.74 28.37 11.60
C LEU A 306 21.41 29.38 10.64
N GLY A 307 22.05 28.89 9.57
CA GLY A 307 22.64 29.72 8.52
C GLY A 307 21.65 30.39 7.56
N ASN A 308 20.37 29.99 7.57
CA ASN A 308 19.33 30.51 6.68
C ASN A 308 18.36 31.49 7.38
N GLY A 309 18.75 32.02 8.55
CA GLY A 309 18.07 33.14 9.19
C GLY A 309 16.60 32.92 9.55
N PHE A 310 16.21 31.72 9.98
CA PHE A 310 14.83 31.36 10.35
C PHE A 310 13.83 31.26 9.18
N GLN A 311 14.27 31.47 7.94
CA GLN A 311 13.39 31.53 6.75
C GLN A 311 12.58 30.24 6.55
N ASP A 312 13.15 29.07 6.84
CA ASP A 312 12.47 27.79 6.61
C ASP A 312 11.30 27.59 7.58
N ILE A 313 11.44 28.01 8.85
CA ILE A 313 10.37 28.03 9.85
C ILE A 313 9.32 29.06 9.49
N TYR A 314 9.74 30.25 9.07
CA TYR A 314 8.83 31.29 8.60
C TYR A 314 7.95 30.80 7.43
N GLU A 315 8.55 30.20 6.40
CA GLU A 315 7.79 29.67 5.25
C GLU A 315 6.84 28.52 5.65
N MET A 316 7.26 27.64 6.57
CA MET A 316 6.38 26.59 7.08
C MET A 316 5.13 27.18 7.75
N ILE A 317 5.30 28.21 8.59
CA ILE A 317 4.17 28.90 9.23
C ILE A 317 3.30 29.61 8.19
N ARG A 318 3.91 30.33 7.24
CA ARG A 318 3.20 31.06 6.19
C ARG A 318 2.32 30.13 5.34
N LEU A 319 2.85 28.96 4.98
CA LEU A 319 2.14 27.94 4.20
C LEU A 319 1.20 27.05 5.03
N THR A 320 1.20 27.19 6.36
CA THR A 320 0.20 26.53 7.19
C THR A 320 -1.17 27.21 6.98
N PRO A 321 -2.29 26.48 6.86
CA PRO A 321 -3.60 27.11 6.75
C PRO A 321 -3.95 27.98 7.98
N SER A 322 -4.62 29.11 7.73
CA SER A 322 -4.82 30.20 8.71
C SER A 322 -5.69 29.84 9.91
N ASP A 323 -6.55 28.83 9.77
CA ASP A 323 -7.42 28.32 10.83
C ASP A 323 -6.70 27.41 11.83
N PHE A 324 -5.44 27.04 11.57
CA PHE A 324 -4.60 26.30 12.52
C PHE A 324 -3.73 27.23 13.36
N HIS A 325 -3.64 26.87 14.63
CA HIS A 325 -2.73 27.41 15.61
C HIS A 325 -1.58 26.42 15.80
N LEU A 326 -0.37 26.93 15.94
CA LEU A 326 0.82 26.11 16.12
C LEU A 326 1.46 26.39 17.47
N GLU A 327 1.92 25.34 18.14
CA GLU A 327 2.99 25.46 19.12
C GLU A 327 4.25 24.83 18.55
N ILE A 328 5.34 25.59 18.49
CA ILE A 328 6.58 25.18 17.83
C ILE A 328 7.66 25.06 18.88
N PHE A 329 8.17 23.84 19.03
CA PHE A 329 9.23 23.46 19.94
C PHE A 329 10.56 23.46 19.22
N LEU A 330 11.47 24.31 19.68
CA LEU A 330 12.81 24.51 19.15
C LEU A 330 13.81 23.97 20.16
N SER A 331 14.73 23.11 19.74
CA SER A 331 15.78 22.56 20.60
C SER A 331 17.12 23.16 20.22
N VAL A 332 17.79 23.84 21.15
CA VAL A 332 19.12 24.43 20.93
C VAL A 332 20.15 23.84 21.90
N GLY A 333 21.36 23.62 21.42
CA GLY A 333 22.47 23.17 22.27
C GLY A 333 22.99 24.31 23.13
N LYS A 334 23.35 24.03 24.41
CA LYS A 334 23.86 25.04 25.36
C LYS A 334 25.03 25.90 24.87
N ASN A 335 25.82 25.41 23.91
CA ASN A 335 26.96 26.14 23.34
C ASN A 335 26.58 27.09 22.18
N GLN A 336 25.31 27.16 21.78
CA GLN A 336 24.82 28.07 20.75
C GLN A 336 24.21 29.33 21.38
N THR A 337 25.08 30.24 21.80
CA THR A 337 24.74 31.42 22.61
C THR A 337 23.95 32.52 21.91
N LYS A 338 23.39 32.33 20.70
CA LYS A 338 22.66 33.39 19.96
C LYS A 338 21.53 32.89 19.05
N PHE A 339 20.73 31.91 19.48
CA PHE A 339 19.49 31.62 18.77
C PHE A 339 18.33 32.45 19.34
N GLU A 340 17.89 33.45 18.58
CA GLU A 340 16.72 34.26 18.92
C GLU A 340 15.69 34.20 17.78
N ILE A 341 14.42 34.18 18.15
CA ILE A 341 13.32 34.25 17.20
C ILE A 341 13.16 35.72 16.79
N PRO A 342 13.15 36.05 15.48
CA PRO A 342 13.02 37.43 15.05
C PRO A 342 11.74 38.09 15.57
N ARG A 343 11.86 39.31 16.12
CA ARG A 343 10.70 40.08 16.64
C ARG A 343 9.61 40.31 15.58
N SER A 344 9.99 40.44 14.31
CA SER A 344 9.05 40.55 13.19
C SER A 344 8.15 39.32 13.09
N VAL A 345 8.72 38.12 13.18
CA VAL A 345 8.00 36.85 13.12
C VAL A 345 7.06 36.70 14.32
N LEU A 346 7.53 37.04 15.52
CA LEU A 346 6.70 37.01 16.73
C LEU A 346 5.48 37.95 16.63
N LYS A 347 5.67 39.14 16.06
CA LYS A 347 4.60 40.13 15.86
C LYS A 347 3.61 39.70 14.79
N GLU A 348 4.11 39.19 13.66
CA GLU A 348 3.27 38.80 12.52
C GLU A 348 2.35 37.62 12.86
N PHE A 349 2.87 36.61 13.56
CA PHE A 349 2.10 35.41 13.91
C PHE A 349 1.57 35.42 15.35
N GLN A 350 1.48 36.60 15.97
CA GLN A 350 0.97 36.75 17.33
C GLN A 350 -0.45 36.17 17.44
N GLY A 351 -0.71 35.40 18.50
CA GLY A 351 -2.01 34.75 18.73
C GLY A 351 -2.24 33.48 17.91
N ARG A 352 -1.48 33.26 16.82
CA ARG A 352 -1.56 32.07 15.99
C ARG A 352 -0.46 31.05 16.26
N VAL A 353 0.75 31.52 16.56
CA VAL A 353 1.92 30.67 16.81
C VAL A 353 2.52 30.97 18.18
N ARG A 354 2.76 29.92 18.95
CA ARG A 354 3.50 29.96 20.21
C ARG A 354 4.82 29.23 20.05
N PHE A 355 5.93 29.91 20.29
CA PHE A 355 7.23 29.27 20.31
C PHE A 355 7.63 28.88 21.73
N LYS A 356 8.31 27.75 21.86
CA LYS A 356 8.98 27.32 23.10
C LYS A 356 10.35 26.76 22.77
N ILE A 357 11.35 27.24 23.50
CA ILE A 357 12.75 26.85 23.31
C ILE A 357 13.14 25.90 24.43
N PHE A 358 13.76 24.79 24.07
CA PHE A 358 14.39 23.82 24.95
C PHE A 358 15.89 23.87 24.79
N GLU A 359 16.60 23.87 25.92
CA GLU A 359 18.06 23.87 25.95
C GLU A 359 18.56 22.53 26.46
N PHE A 360 19.35 21.83 25.63
CA PHE A 360 19.99 20.57 26.02
C PHE A 360 21.51 20.70 26.02
N SER A 361 22.18 19.81 26.76
CA SER A 361 23.64 19.79 26.86
C SER A 361 24.33 19.45 25.54
N SER A 362 23.65 18.71 24.66
CA SER A 362 24.11 18.37 23.32
C SER A 362 23.25 19.09 22.29
N SER A 363 23.83 19.34 21.11
CA SER A 363 23.07 19.72 19.91
C SER A 363 22.29 18.58 19.30
N ASP A 364 22.74 17.33 19.52
CA ASP A 364 22.04 16.14 19.05
C ASP A 364 20.76 15.92 19.86
N LEU A 365 19.65 15.76 19.15
CA LEU A 365 18.36 15.50 19.75
C LEU A 365 18.15 13.99 19.95
N TYR A 366 18.42 13.50 21.17
CA TYR A 366 18.22 12.09 21.50
C TYR A 366 16.74 11.76 21.75
N ALA A 367 16.38 10.48 21.67
CA ALA A 367 15.01 10.01 21.90
C ALA A 367 14.39 10.54 23.22
N LYS A 368 15.15 10.53 24.31
CA LYS A 368 14.74 11.11 25.61
C LYS A 368 14.43 12.61 25.56
N ASN A 369 15.19 13.36 24.75
CA ASN A 369 14.99 14.80 24.59
C ASN A 369 13.68 15.05 23.84
N ILE A 370 13.42 14.24 22.80
CA ILE A 370 12.17 14.27 22.05
C ILE A 370 10.99 13.94 22.97
N ASN A 371 11.07 12.88 23.78
CA ASN A 371 10.02 12.53 24.74
C ASN A 371 9.72 13.69 25.71
N SER A 372 10.75 14.35 26.23
CA SER A 372 10.61 15.50 27.12
C SER A 372 10.06 16.76 26.43
N ILE A 373 10.33 16.98 25.15
CA ILE A 373 9.69 18.06 24.40
C ILE A 373 8.21 17.74 24.23
N VAL A 374 7.94 16.51 23.80
CA VAL A 374 6.58 16.06 23.48
C VAL A 374 5.72 16.05 24.74
N SER A 375 6.24 15.75 25.94
CA SER A 375 5.46 15.84 27.20
C SER A 375 4.84 17.22 27.45
N ASP A 376 5.41 18.28 26.87
CA ASP A 376 4.93 19.66 27.02
C ASP A 376 3.96 20.08 25.88
N ALA A 377 3.72 19.18 24.93
CA ALA A 377 2.81 19.38 23.81
C ALA A 377 1.34 19.39 24.28
N GLN A 378 0.61 20.45 23.93
CA GLN A 378 -0.81 20.65 24.19
C GLN A 378 -1.69 20.30 22.98
N GLY A 379 -1.12 20.28 21.77
CA GLY A 379 -1.82 19.88 20.56
C GLY A 379 -2.24 18.41 20.59
N SER A 380 -3.42 18.11 20.03
CA SER A 380 -3.88 16.71 19.91
C SER A 380 -3.08 15.90 18.89
N TYR A 381 -2.28 16.59 18.07
CA TYR A 381 -1.41 16.02 17.06
C TYR A 381 -0.04 16.66 17.15
N VAL A 382 0.99 15.83 17.00
CA VAL A 382 2.39 16.22 17.04
C VAL A 382 3.02 15.95 15.67
N LEU A 383 3.51 17.00 15.04
CA LEU A 383 4.29 16.98 13.82
C LEU A 383 5.78 16.97 14.17
N PHE A 384 6.48 15.93 13.76
CA PHE A 384 7.94 15.91 13.75
C PHE A 384 8.42 16.44 12.42
N TRP A 385 9.30 17.43 12.46
CA TRP A 385 9.67 18.17 11.26
C TRP A 385 11.15 18.53 11.24
N ASN A 386 11.81 18.13 10.15
CA ASN A 386 13.14 18.59 9.76
C ASN A 386 12.99 19.81 8.84
N PRO A 387 13.46 21.00 9.25
CA PRO A 387 13.30 22.23 8.48
C PRO A 387 13.96 22.26 7.10
N CYS A 388 14.82 21.28 6.78
CA CYS A 388 15.30 21.09 5.42
C CYS A 388 14.19 20.71 4.42
N PHE A 389 12.97 20.39 4.87
CA PHE A 389 11.84 20.06 3.99
C PHE A 389 10.70 21.04 4.19
N LYS A 390 10.33 21.76 3.13
CA LYS A 390 9.25 22.76 3.19
C LYS A 390 7.96 22.22 2.59
N PRO A 391 6.78 22.57 3.13
CA PRO A 391 5.52 22.30 2.43
C PRO A 391 5.54 22.88 1.01
N LYS A 392 4.96 22.16 0.05
CA LYS A 392 4.88 22.58 -1.36
C LYS A 392 3.63 23.44 -1.66
N ASN A 393 2.59 23.29 -0.85
CA ASN A 393 1.31 23.97 -1.02
C ASN A 393 0.67 24.22 0.35
N GLU A 394 -0.37 25.05 0.39
CA GLU A 394 -1.05 25.46 1.63
C GLU A 394 -1.91 24.34 2.25
N ASN A 395 -2.34 23.34 1.48
CA ASN A 395 -3.24 22.29 1.95
C ASN A 395 -2.53 21.14 2.67
N TRP A 396 -1.19 21.19 2.79
CA TRP A 396 -0.37 20.09 3.30
C TRP A 396 -0.83 19.55 4.65
N LEU A 397 -1.30 20.42 5.56
CA LEU A 397 -1.72 20.05 6.90
C LEU A 397 -3.12 19.44 6.94
N TYR A 398 -4.05 19.94 6.10
CA TYR A 398 -5.36 19.30 5.91
C TYR A 398 -5.18 17.85 5.43
N GLU A 399 -4.28 17.65 4.47
CA GLU A 399 -3.95 16.35 3.89
C GLU A 399 -3.34 15.37 4.90
N LEU A 400 -2.46 15.83 5.81
CA LEU A 400 -1.95 14.95 6.87
C LEU A 400 -3.02 14.66 7.93
N LEU A 401 -3.78 15.68 8.34
CA LEU A 401 -4.77 15.55 9.42
C LEU A 401 -5.95 14.67 9.03
N GLN A 402 -6.41 14.69 7.78
CA GLN A 402 -7.54 13.84 7.38
C GLN A 402 -7.24 12.36 7.62
N HIS A 403 -6.00 11.94 7.36
CA HIS A 403 -5.53 10.58 7.65
C HIS A 403 -5.26 10.37 9.13
N ALA A 404 -4.59 11.31 9.80
CA ALA A 404 -4.26 11.17 11.22
C ALA A 404 -5.51 11.16 12.13
N GLN A 405 -6.65 11.69 11.66
CA GLN A 405 -7.95 11.66 12.35
C GLN A 405 -8.78 10.38 12.07
N SER A 406 -8.31 9.55 11.15
CA SER A 406 -8.97 8.29 10.76
C SER A 406 -8.73 7.20 11.80
N SER A 407 -9.77 6.40 12.08
CA SER A 407 -9.63 5.29 13.02
C SER A 407 -8.61 4.25 12.53
N GLY A 408 -7.74 3.79 13.43
CA GLY A 408 -6.70 2.81 13.15
C GLY A 408 -5.47 3.35 12.41
N ILE A 409 -5.33 4.67 12.26
CA ILE A 409 -4.09 5.28 11.75
C ILE A 409 -3.18 5.68 12.92
N GLY A 410 -1.94 5.17 12.87
CA GLY A 410 -0.89 5.40 13.86
C GLY A 410 -0.11 6.67 13.57
N ALA A 411 0.37 6.80 12.33
CA ALA A 411 1.16 7.93 11.86
C ALA A 411 0.95 8.16 10.35
N VAL A 412 1.24 9.38 9.90
CA VAL A 412 1.12 9.79 8.49
C VAL A 412 2.37 10.56 8.08
N CYS A 413 2.97 10.23 6.93
CA CYS A 413 4.05 11.00 6.34
C CYS A 413 3.64 11.59 4.97
N PRO A 414 4.16 12.78 4.62
CA PRO A 414 4.06 13.30 3.27
C PRO A 414 5.05 12.59 2.34
N VAL A 415 4.97 12.92 1.06
CA VAL A 415 6.04 12.65 0.09
C VAL A 415 6.96 13.87 -0.04
N ILE A 416 8.24 13.63 -0.35
CA ILE A 416 9.25 14.68 -0.46
C ILE A 416 9.86 14.66 -1.86
N PHE A 417 9.92 15.82 -2.48
CA PHE A 417 10.55 16.07 -3.77
C PHE A 417 11.85 16.85 -3.60
N ASN A 418 12.74 16.73 -4.59
CA ASN A 418 13.83 17.68 -4.76
C ASN A 418 13.39 18.92 -5.54
N GLN A 419 14.30 19.89 -5.68
CA GLN A 419 14.09 21.13 -6.45
C GLN A 419 13.80 20.92 -7.95
N LYS A 420 14.08 19.72 -8.48
CA LYS A 420 13.79 19.33 -9.88
C LYS A 420 12.43 18.64 -10.01
N ASN A 421 11.59 18.63 -8.97
CA ASN A 421 10.32 17.89 -8.92
C ASN A 421 10.48 16.37 -9.10
N GLU A 422 11.63 15.82 -8.74
CA GLU A 422 11.84 14.38 -8.65
C GLU A 422 11.55 13.95 -7.22
N LEU A 423 10.79 12.87 -7.05
CA LEU A 423 10.51 12.27 -5.76
C LEU A 423 11.83 11.75 -5.17
N ILE A 424 12.07 12.01 -3.89
CA ILE A 424 13.26 11.53 -3.17
C ILE A 424 12.88 10.72 -1.93
N TYR A 425 11.66 10.84 -1.45
CA TYR A 425 11.13 10.04 -0.35
C TYR A 425 9.61 9.94 -0.46
N SER A 426 9.08 8.72 -0.36
CA SER A 426 7.66 8.47 -0.06
C SER A 426 7.47 7.65 1.21
N SER A 427 8.46 6.83 1.57
CA SER A 427 8.47 5.98 2.76
C SER A 427 9.84 5.32 2.94
N LEU A 428 10.04 4.70 4.10
CA LEU A 428 11.15 3.76 4.31
C LEU A 428 10.72 2.36 3.90
N LEU A 429 11.67 1.61 3.35
CA LEU A 429 11.49 0.24 2.85
C LEU A 429 12.36 -0.71 3.65
N LEU A 430 11.73 -1.60 4.40
CA LEU A 430 12.42 -2.64 5.17
C LEU A 430 13.06 -3.68 4.22
N GLY A 431 14.27 -4.09 4.55
CA GLY A 431 15.07 -5.03 3.77
C GLY A 431 15.77 -4.39 2.58
N LYS A 432 15.28 -3.31 1.96
CA LYS A 432 15.90 -2.74 0.75
C LYS A 432 17.39 -2.42 0.98
N GLY A 433 18.25 -2.79 0.02
CA GLY A 433 19.71 -2.64 0.15
C GLY A 433 20.38 -3.54 1.19
N GLY A 434 19.64 -4.49 1.79
CA GLY A 434 20.11 -5.38 2.83
C GLY A 434 19.89 -4.84 4.25
N PHE A 435 19.12 -3.76 4.43
CA PHE A 435 18.71 -3.27 5.75
C PHE A 435 17.46 -2.38 5.68
N ILE A 436 17.63 -1.10 5.34
CA ILE A 436 16.56 -0.11 5.19
C ILE A 436 16.91 0.72 3.95
N GLY A 437 15.96 0.89 3.05
CA GLY A 437 16.10 1.77 1.91
C GLY A 437 15.01 2.83 1.88
N ILE A 438 15.11 3.73 0.91
CA ILE A 438 14.16 4.82 0.70
C ILE A 438 13.39 4.56 -0.59
N ALA A 439 12.08 4.78 -0.54
CA ALA A 439 11.19 4.74 -1.70
C ALA A 439 11.14 6.10 -2.40
N GLY A 440 10.97 6.09 -3.73
CA GLY A 440 10.78 7.29 -4.54
C GLY A 440 11.98 7.81 -5.35
N ASN A 441 13.19 7.33 -5.07
CA ASN A 441 14.50 7.70 -5.66
C ASN A 441 14.49 8.15 -7.15
N GLY A 442 14.27 9.44 -7.38
CA GLY A 442 14.40 10.08 -8.70
C GLY A 442 13.20 9.91 -9.63
N VAL A 443 12.06 9.45 -9.12
CA VAL A 443 10.86 9.22 -9.92
C VAL A 443 10.05 10.51 -10.06
N THR A 444 9.67 10.88 -11.29
CA THR A 444 8.74 11.98 -11.53
C THR A 444 7.31 11.48 -11.65
N VAL A 445 6.33 12.35 -11.40
CA VAL A 445 4.89 12.01 -11.57
C VAL A 445 4.63 11.46 -12.99
N ALA A 446 5.15 12.12 -14.02
CA ALA A 446 5.00 11.69 -15.41
C ALA A 446 5.75 10.38 -15.74
N GLY A 447 6.85 10.10 -15.05
CA GLY A 447 7.65 8.89 -15.24
C GLY A 447 7.09 7.67 -14.48
N ALA A 448 6.30 7.89 -13.44
CA ALA A 448 5.75 6.83 -12.61
C ALA A 448 4.59 6.08 -13.29
N LYS A 449 4.34 4.87 -12.81
CA LYS A 449 3.20 4.05 -13.22
C LYS A 449 2.36 3.75 -11.99
N ILE A 450 1.05 3.61 -12.16
CA ILE A 450 0.11 3.30 -11.07
C ILE A 450 0.57 2.12 -10.20
N TRP A 451 1.17 1.10 -10.82
CA TRP A 451 1.69 -0.09 -10.14
C TRP A 451 2.82 0.19 -9.15
N SER A 452 3.62 1.25 -9.36
CA SER A 452 4.65 1.66 -8.40
C SER A 452 4.05 2.14 -7.09
N GLY A 453 2.81 2.64 -7.16
CA GLY A 453 2.06 3.15 -6.02
C GLY A 453 2.74 4.31 -5.31
N GLU A 454 3.61 5.07 -5.96
CA GLU A 454 4.31 6.20 -5.31
C GLU A 454 3.45 7.47 -5.22
N PHE A 455 2.48 7.61 -6.12
CA PHE A 455 1.55 8.74 -6.18
C PHE A 455 0.10 8.30 -5.94
N VAL A 456 -0.09 7.36 -5.03
CA VAL A 456 -1.38 6.98 -4.45
C VAL A 456 -1.22 6.90 -2.93
N GLU A 457 -2.30 7.13 -2.19
CA GLU A 457 -2.28 6.93 -0.75
C GLU A 457 -2.08 5.44 -0.48
N LYS A 458 -1.21 5.09 0.47
CA LYS A 458 -0.88 3.69 0.74
C LYS A 458 -0.44 3.48 2.18
N ASN A 459 -0.59 2.25 2.65
CA ASN A 459 0.09 1.82 3.85
C ASN A 459 1.57 1.61 3.60
N VAL A 460 2.37 1.86 4.62
CA VAL A 460 3.83 1.70 4.60
C VAL A 460 4.30 1.09 5.92
N SER A 461 5.46 0.43 5.89
CA SER A 461 5.95 -0.29 7.08
C SER A 461 6.72 0.63 8.02
N ALA A 462 7.39 1.63 7.47
CA ALA A 462 8.13 2.61 8.25
C ALA A 462 8.18 3.97 7.57
N ILE A 463 8.37 4.98 8.40
CA ILE A 463 8.48 6.39 8.02
C ILE A 463 9.77 6.99 8.58
N SER A 464 10.31 7.98 7.87
CA SER A 464 11.49 8.71 8.35
C SER A 464 11.10 9.81 9.32
N ARG A 465 12.01 10.11 10.25
CA ARG A 465 11.93 11.22 11.19
C ARG A 465 11.76 12.59 10.53
N ASN A 466 12.09 12.71 9.24
CA ASN A 466 12.19 14.00 8.57
C ASN A 466 10.86 14.76 8.54
N VAL A 467 9.74 14.08 8.27
CA VAL A 467 8.41 14.68 8.37
C VAL A 467 7.38 13.59 8.65
N PHE A 468 6.72 13.64 9.80
CA PHE A 468 5.54 12.82 10.06
C PHE A 468 4.63 13.40 11.14
N LEU A 469 3.35 13.08 11.05
CA LEU A 469 2.31 13.50 11.99
C LEU A 469 1.79 12.27 12.75
N VAL A 470 1.64 12.41 14.07
CA VAL A 470 1.07 11.37 14.94
C VAL A 470 0.09 12.01 15.92
N SER A 471 -0.95 11.26 16.33
CA SER A 471 -1.83 11.73 17.40
C SER A 471 -1.12 11.63 18.75
N ARG A 472 -1.37 12.60 19.63
CA ARG A 472 -0.88 12.57 21.02
C ARG A 472 -1.30 11.27 21.73
N LYS A 473 -2.55 10.85 21.52
CA LYS A 473 -3.10 9.60 22.04
C LYS A 473 -2.26 8.38 21.66
N ASN A 474 -1.88 8.25 20.39
CA ASN A 474 -1.08 7.09 19.93
C ASN A 474 0.36 7.17 20.45
N TRP A 475 0.91 8.38 20.56
CA TRP A 475 2.22 8.59 21.18
C TRP A 475 2.23 8.15 22.64
N ASP A 476 1.21 8.54 23.41
CA ASP A 476 1.04 8.15 24.82
C ASP A 476 0.86 6.66 24.99
N LEU A 477 0.05 6.03 24.14
CA LEU A 477 -0.17 4.58 24.15
C LEU A 477 1.16 3.80 24.04
N LEU A 478 2.08 4.30 23.22
CA LEU A 478 3.39 3.69 23.02
C LEU A 478 4.45 4.13 24.05
N ASN A 479 4.09 4.96 25.03
CA ASN A 479 5.03 5.60 25.96
C ASN A 479 6.15 6.38 25.23
N GLY A 480 5.82 7.00 24.10
CA GLY A 480 6.76 7.76 23.27
C GLY A 480 7.83 6.92 22.57
N LEU A 481 9.01 7.50 22.38
CA LEU A 481 10.18 6.83 21.80
C LEU A 481 10.85 5.93 22.83
N ASP A 482 11.41 4.81 22.36
CA ASP A 482 12.28 3.98 23.18
C ASP A 482 13.61 4.70 23.41
N GLU A 483 13.83 5.15 24.65
CA GLU A 483 15.00 5.94 25.06
C GLU A 483 16.31 5.16 25.05
N SER A 484 16.28 3.83 24.80
CA SER A 484 17.50 3.06 24.54
C SER A 484 18.13 3.36 23.18
N PHE A 485 17.36 3.93 22.24
CA PHE A 485 17.91 4.55 21.04
C PHE A 485 18.48 5.91 21.39
N GLN A 486 19.69 6.19 20.91
CA GLN A 486 20.32 7.49 21.10
C GLN A 486 19.75 8.47 20.09
N SER A 487 20.30 8.50 18.88
CA SER A 487 19.98 9.49 17.87
C SER A 487 19.32 8.90 16.64
N ASP A 488 19.51 7.60 16.35
CA ASP A 488 19.15 7.02 15.06
C ASP A 488 18.14 5.88 15.14
N TYR A 489 17.40 5.67 14.05
CA TYR A 489 16.46 4.57 13.84
C TYR A 489 15.30 4.45 14.84
N TRP A 490 15.15 5.39 15.78
CA TRP A 490 14.00 5.45 16.68
C TRP A 490 12.68 5.65 15.93
N ASP A 491 12.71 6.24 14.74
CA ASP A 491 11.58 6.42 13.83
C ASP A 491 11.12 5.09 13.21
N VAL A 492 12.08 4.22 12.87
CA VAL A 492 11.82 2.86 12.40
C VAL A 492 11.28 2.00 13.54
N ASP A 493 11.88 2.06 14.73
CA ASP A 493 11.36 1.38 15.92
C ASP A 493 9.94 1.83 16.27
N PHE A 494 9.71 3.15 16.32
CA PHE A 494 8.39 3.73 16.59
C PHE A 494 7.36 3.28 15.56
N SER A 495 7.74 3.26 14.27
CA SER A 495 6.89 2.73 13.21
C SER A 495 6.52 1.28 13.48
N LEU A 496 7.49 0.41 13.77
CA LEU A 496 7.23 -1.01 13.99
C LEU A 496 6.37 -1.27 15.24
N ARG A 497 6.55 -0.50 16.32
CA ARG A 497 5.67 -0.57 17.51
C ARG A 497 4.23 -0.16 17.22
N LEU A 498 4.01 0.88 16.40
CA LEU A 498 2.65 1.20 15.94
C LEU A 498 2.00 0.02 15.22
N LEU A 499 2.78 -0.72 14.42
CA LEU A 499 2.27 -1.86 13.65
C LEU A 499 1.97 -3.08 14.53
N GLU A 500 2.74 -3.32 15.58
CA GLU A 500 2.46 -4.36 16.59
C GLU A 500 1.15 -4.08 17.34
N GLU A 501 0.85 -2.81 17.60
CA GLU A 501 -0.43 -2.35 18.17
C GLU A 501 -1.57 -2.28 17.13
N ASN A 502 -1.40 -2.92 15.96
CA ASN A 502 -2.37 -2.97 14.86
C ASN A 502 -2.74 -1.60 14.25
N PHE A 503 -1.93 -0.55 14.48
CA PHE A 503 -2.10 0.68 13.73
C PHE A 503 -1.53 0.56 12.32
N ARG A 504 -2.13 1.32 11.42
CA ARG A 504 -1.67 1.51 10.05
C ARG A 504 -0.88 2.81 9.94
N ILE A 505 0.18 2.79 9.15
CA ILE A 505 0.97 4.00 8.84
C ILE A 505 0.70 4.36 7.39
N VAL A 506 0.52 5.65 7.10
CA VAL A 506 0.09 6.14 5.78
C VAL A 506 1.15 7.02 5.14
N SER A 507 1.46 6.77 3.87
CA SER A 507 2.15 7.71 3.00
C SER A 507 1.11 8.44 2.15
N ASN A 508 1.04 9.76 2.26
CA ASN A 508 0.09 10.59 1.52
C ASN A 508 0.83 11.44 0.46
N PRO A 509 0.66 11.15 -0.85
CA PRO A 509 1.29 11.93 -1.92
C PRO A 509 0.67 13.32 -2.14
N PHE A 510 -0.53 13.58 -1.63
CA PHE A 510 -1.22 14.89 -1.75
C PHE A 510 -0.69 15.91 -0.73
N SER A 511 -0.13 15.45 0.39
CA SER A 511 0.76 16.27 1.22
C SER A 511 2.19 16.13 0.69
N SER A 512 2.72 17.19 0.08
CA SER A 512 4.03 17.16 -0.56
C SER A 512 4.95 18.24 -0.01
N PHE A 513 6.21 17.86 0.15
CA PHE A 513 7.29 18.71 0.65
C PHE A 513 8.41 18.79 -0.37
N VAL A 514 9.23 19.84 -0.30
CA VAL A 514 10.40 20.06 -1.17
C VAL A 514 11.64 20.22 -0.31
N SER A 515 12.71 19.52 -0.65
CA SER A 515 14.01 19.64 0.02
C SER A 515 14.68 20.99 -0.25
N SER A 516 15.28 21.60 0.77
CA SER A 516 16.12 22.79 0.64
C SER A 516 17.42 22.50 -0.12
N TYR A 517 18.17 23.54 -0.47
CA TYR A 517 19.44 23.43 -1.21
C TYR A 517 20.56 22.71 -0.42
N THR A 518 20.36 22.40 0.87
CA THR A 518 21.38 21.81 1.74
C THR A 518 20.78 20.65 2.54
N LEU A 519 20.97 19.43 2.04
CA LEU A 519 20.66 18.18 2.75
C LEU A 519 21.83 17.83 3.68
N LYS A 520 22.01 18.59 4.76
CA LYS A 520 22.90 18.16 5.85
C LYS A 520 22.12 17.16 6.72
N ARG A 521 22.70 15.98 6.97
CA ARG A 521 22.20 14.93 7.88
C ARG A 521 20.95 14.14 7.43
N SER A 522 20.02 14.72 6.67
CA SER A 522 18.78 14.02 6.29
C SER A 522 19.04 12.73 5.51
N PHE A 523 18.40 11.64 5.94
CA PHE A 523 18.47 10.29 5.36
C PHE A 523 19.84 9.58 5.43
N GLN A 524 20.87 10.22 5.98
CA GLN A 524 22.23 9.65 5.99
C GLN A 524 22.30 8.35 6.80
N GLU A 525 21.49 8.23 7.84
CA GLU A 525 21.40 7.03 8.69
C GLU A 525 21.00 5.78 7.91
N TYR A 526 20.28 5.94 6.80
CA TYR A 526 19.83 4.82 5.97
C TYR A 526 20.89 4.35 4.97
N ASP A 527 21.99 5.08 4.81
CA ASP A 527 23.12 4.61 4.00
C ASP A 527 23.84 3.47 4.72
N SER A 528 24.05 2.36 4.01
CA SER A 528 24.90 1.23 4.40
C SER A 528 26.28 1.66 4.95
N LYS A 529 26.85 2.77 4.45
CA LYS A 529 28.16 3.31 4.82
C LYS A 529 28.13 4.18 6.07
N TYR A 530 26.96 4.54 6.58
CA TYR A 530 26.82 5.33 7.80
C TYR A 530 27.34 4.54 9.00
N LYS A 531 28.35 5.08 9.68
CA LYS A 531 29.05 4.41 10.80
C LYS A 531 28.69 4.96 12.19
N ILE A 532 28.16 6.18 12.26
CA ILE A 532 27.94 6.88 13.53
C ILE A 532 26.87 6.16 14.37
N GLY A 533 25.70 5.88 13.78
CA GLY A 533 24.59 5.17 14.43
C GLY A 533 24.76 3.64 14.56
N ARG A 534 25.98 3.12 14.73
CA ARG A 534 26.23 1.66 14.78
C ARG A 534 25.61 1.00 16.01
N SER A 535 25.57 1.68 17.16
CA SER A 535 24.92 1.22 18.39
C SER A 535 23.42 1.04 18.18
N ASP A 536 22.75 2.11 17.73
CA ASP A 536 21.31 2.13 17.45
C ASP A 536 20.93 1.12 16.37
N ARG A 537 21.79 0.94 15.34
CA ARG A 537 21.59 -0.10 14.33
C ARG A 537 21.58 -1.51 14.92
N LYS A 538 22.54 -1.82 15.81
CA LYS A 538 22.60 -3.13 16.48
C LYS A 538 21.36 -3.36 17.34
N LEU A 539 20.93 -2.33 18.06
CA LEU A 539 19.71 -2.37 18.86
C LEU A 539 18.47 -2.64 18.00
N LEU A 540 18.32 -1.92 16.87
CA LEU A 540 17.22 -2.13 15.93
C LEU A 540 17.20 -3.57 15.41
N ILE A 541 18.36 -4.12 14.99
CA ILE A 541 18.43 -5.52 14.51
C ILE A 541 18.09 -6.51 15.62
N ARG A 542 18.53 -6.25 16.86
CA ARG A 542 18.21 -7.12 18.00
C ARG A 542 16.70 -7.15 18.28
N LYS A 543 16.02 -6.01 18.19
CA LYS A 543 14.58 -5.91 18.44
C LYS A 543 13.74 -6.44 17.27
N TRP A 544 14.13 -6.11 16.04
CA TRP A 544 13.25 -6.21 14.86
C TRP A 544 13.80 -7.07 13.72
N GLY A 545 14.92 -7.76 13.90
CA GLY A 545 15.70 -8.38 12.83
C GLY A 545 14.90 -9.16 11.78
N GLY A 546 13.87 -9.93 12.19
CA GLY A 546 13.00 -10.67 11.27
C GLY A 546 12.11 -9.79 10.38
N LEU A 547 11.56 -8.69 10.91
CA LEU A 547 10.75 -7.74 10.13
C LEU A 547 11.60 -6.88 9.18
N LEU A 548 12.90 -6.75 9.45
CA LEU A 548 13.83 -6.00 8.63
C LEU A 548 14.30 -6.75 7.36
N GLU A 549 13.90 -8.00 7.17
CA GLU A 549 14.30 -8.78 5.98
C GLU A 549 13.47 -8.42 4.75
N SER A 550 12.21 -8.04 4.93
CA SER A 550 11.30 -7.73 3.83
C SER A 550 10.19 -6.78 4.22
N ASP A 551 10.01 -5.72 3.43
CA ASP A 551 8.86 -4.85 3.57
C ASP A 551 7.57 -5.50 3.04
N ARG A 552 6.51 -5.46 3.85
CA ARG A 552 5.18 -6.00 3.55
C ARG A 552 4.36 -5.13 2.60
N PHE A 553 4.52 -3.82 2.65
CA PHE A 553 3.73 -2.89 1.83
C PHE A 553 4.47 -2.44 0.56
N TYR A 554 5.68 -2.95 0.35
CA TYR A 554 6.45 -2.71 -0.84
C TYR A 554 6.16 -3.73 -1.93
N SER A 555 5.89 -3.25 -3.14
CA SER A 555 5.81 -4.09 -4.31
C SER A 555 7.19 -4.22 -4.97
N PRO A 556 7.73 -5.44 -5.15
CA PRO A 556 8.95 -5.66 -5.93
C PRO A 556 8.87 -5.19 -7.39
N HIS A 557 7.68 -4.83 -7.92
CA HIS A 557 7.55 -4.18 -9.23
C HIS A 557 8.06 -2.73 -9.22
N SER A 558 8.02 -2.06 -8.07
CA SER A 558 8.67 -0.76 -7.91
C SER A 558 10.18 -0.88 -8.20
N ASP A 559 10.78 -2.05 -7.85
CA ASP A 559 11.96 -2.75 -8.43
C ASP A 559 12.44 -2.41 -9.84
N LEU A 560 11.49 -2.13 -10.73
CA LEU A 560 11.73 -2.20 -12.16
C LEU A 560 11.78 -0.81 -12.82
N LEU A 561 11.52 0.25 -12.06
CA LEU A 561 11.29 1.60 -12.55
C LEU A 561 12.39 2.62 -12.15
N GLY A 562 13.16 2.36 -11.09
CA GLY A 562 14.24 3.23 -10.58
C GLY A 562 15.65 2.91 -11.11
N SER A 563 16.60 3.83 -10.90
CA SER A 563 18.00 3.70 -11.33
C SER A 563 18.90 2.94 -10.34
N ASP A 564 18.42 2.70 -9.13
CA ASP A 564 19.12 2.13 -7.97
C ASP A 564 18.84 0.64 -7.72
N MET A 565 18.30 -0.07 -8.73
CA MET A 565 17.55 -1.29 -8.48
C MET A 565 18.26 -2.56 -8.92
N TYR A 566 18.76 -3.30 -7.92
CA TYR A 566 19.13 -4.71 -8.05
C TYR A 566 17.89 -5.54 -7.68
N PRO A 567 17.53 -6.60 -8.44
CA PRO A 567 16.46 -7.50 -8.02
C PRO A 567 16.76 -8.03 -6.61
N ARG A 568 15.74 -8.47 -5.85
CA ARG A 568 15.93 -9.38 -4.72
C ARG A 568 16.57 -10.68 -5.23
N ASN A 569 17.87 -10.64 -5.52
CA ASN A 569 18.64 -11.77 -6.01
C ASN A 569 19.02 -12.65 -4.82
N PHE A 570 19.50 -13.86 -5.14
CA PHE A 570 20.17 -14.83 -4.25
C PHE A 570 21.15 -14.19 -3.23
N PHE A 571 21.72 -13.04 -3.59
CA PHE A 571 22.61 -12.26 -2.75
C PHE A 571 21.92 -11.39 -1.70
N HIS A 572 20.61 -11.25 -1.62
CA HIS A 572 19.97 -10.36 -0.66
C HIS A 572 20.03 -10.93 0.76
N SER A 573 19.59 -12.18 0.94
CA SER A 573 19.77 -12.92 2.18
C SER A 573 21.25 -13.13 2.48
N LEU A 574 22.09 -13.32 1.45
CA LEU A 574 23.54 -13.42 1.63
C LEU A 574 24.19 -12.09 1.99
N GLN A 575 23.76 -10.96 1.43
CA GLN A 575 24.22 -9.60 1.73
C GLN A 575 23.76 -9.22 3.12
N TYR A 576 22.50 -9.44 3.47
CA TYR A 576 22.00 -9.29 4.83
C TYR A 576 22.80 -10.18 5.80
N LYS A 577 23.08 -11.45 5.48
CA LYS A 577 23.94 -12.33 6.28
C LYS A 577 25.40 -11.86 6.35
N ILE A 578 25.98 -11.38 5.25
CA ILE A 578 27.34 -10.82 5.16
C ILE A 578 27.42 -9.54 5.99
N TYR A 579 26.41 -8.69 5.87
CA TYR A 579 26.30 -7.46 6.62
C TYR A 579 26.09 -7.76 8.10
N ARG A 580 25.18 -8.66 8.48
CA ARG A 580 25.00 -9.15 9.85
C ARG A 580 26.31 -9.68 10.44
N ARG A 581 27.07 -10.48 9.68
CA ARG A 581 28.43 -10.95 10.05
C ARG A 581 29.42 -9.79 10.18
N LYS A 582 29.46 -8.84 9.24
CA LYS A 582 30.29 -7.61 9.32
C LYS A 582 29.88 -6.68 10.47
N TRP A 583 28.62 -6.74 10.90
CA TRP A 583 28.05 -5.88 11.93
C TRP A 583 28.24 -6.41 13.36
N SER A 584 28.90 -7.56 13.52
CA SER A 584 29.27 -8.15 14.83
C SER A 584 28.05 -8.48 15.70
N LEU A 585 27.05 -9.12 15.10
CA LEU A 585 25.98 -9.81 15.82
C LEU A 585 26.26 -11.32 15.68
N ASN A 586 26.99 -11.87 16.64
CA ASN A 586 27.03 -13.32 16.87
C ASN A 586 25.68 -13.76 17.41
#